data_AF-A0A212SI25-F1
#
_entry.id   AF-A0A212SI25-F1
#
_cell.length_a   1.000
_cell.length_b   1.000
_cell.length_c   1.000
_cell.angle_alpha   90.00
_cell.angle_beta   90.00
_cell.angle_gamma   90.00
#
_symmetry.space_group_name_H-M   'P 1'
#
loop_
_entity.id
_entity.type
_entity.pdbx_description
1 polymer ?
#
loop_
_entity_poly.entity_id
_entity_poly.type
_entity_poly.pdbx_seq_one_letter_code
_entity_poly.pdbx_strand_id
1 'polypeptide(L)'
;MTAFIGDDKSLFAERMLEDGFFPENLPPVFSITNLHEAAIKPLKSGEYLTEKPTEGARYNASKRGGQRRVFTMPNPVFMIDAAIFFTKFCGEIDEHMSGSPESSSYPRFEPVEGRPIKISSFPEFHKRRRHDLSLSRYIVRTDISRFYHSIYTHAIPWALHGKAAAKKDRKPTSPSIYGNQLDWLLRQAQDGQTVGIPVGPDFSRIISEIIGSAIDKEFRAIHGPMSRCYV
;
A
#
# COMPACT_ATOMS: atom_id res chain seq x y z
N MET A 1 7.54 4.45 -16.77
CA MET A 1 7.26 3.31 -15.88
C MET A 1 5.91 2.77 -16.28
N THR A 2 5.71 1.45 -16.29
CA THR A 2 4.36 0.86 -16.41
C THR A 2 3.56 1.25 -15.17
N ALA A 3 2.27 1.53 -15.35
CA ALA A 3 1.33 1.80 -14.26
C ALA A 3 1.41 0.71 -13.18
N PHE A 4 1.26 1.06 -11.90
CA PHE A 4 1.37 0.08 -10.81
C PHE A 4 0.27 -0.98 -10.87
N ILE A 5 -0.84 -0.72 -11.59
CA ILE A 5 -1.94 -1.64 -11.83
C ILE A 5 -1.80 -2.49 -13.10
N GLY A 6 -0.80 -2.21 -13.96
CA GLY A 6 -0.71 -2.79 -15.30
C GLY A 6 -1.74 -2.19 -16.29
N ASP A 7 -1.97 -2.89 -17.41
CA ASP A 7 -2.83 -2.40 -18.49
C ASP A 7 -4.31 -2.79 -18.33
N ASP A 8 -4.60 -3.84 -17.54
CA ASP A 8 -5.95 -4.38 -17.34
C ASP A 8 -6.40 -4.22 -15.87
N LYS A 9 -7.33 -3.28 -15.65
CA LYS A 9 -7.92 -3.00 -14.34
C LYS A 9 -8.74 -4.18 -13.79
N SER A 10 -9.38 -4.95 -14.65
CA SER A 10 -10.18 -6.11 -14.25
C SER A 10 -9.26 -7.21 -13.75
N LEU A 11 -8.19 -7.51 -14.51
CA LEU A 11 -7.19 -8.48 -14.10
C LEU A 11 -6.47 -8.05 -12.81
N PHE A 12 -6.18 -6.75 -12.67
CA PHE A 12 -5.66 -6.20 -11.42
C PHE A 12 -6.59 -6.48 -10.24
N ALA A 13 -7.88 -6.15 -10.36
CA ALA A 13 -8.85 -6.36 -9.30
C ALA A 13 -8.98 -7.84 -8.94
N GLU A 14 -9.06 -8.73 -9.94
CA GLU A 14 -9.10 -10.18 -9.77
C GLU A 14 -7.91 -10.69 -8.94
N ARG A 15 -6.69 -10.42 -9.42
CA ARG A 15 -5.46 -10.83 -8.77
C ARG A 15 -5.35 -10.28 -7.35
N MET A 16 -5.72 -9.02 -7.12
CA MET A 16 -5.67 -8.41 -5.78
C MET A 16 -6.65 -9.06 -4.80
N LEU A 17 -7.83 -9.48 -5.27
CA LEU A 17 -8.85 -10.10 -4.43
C LEU A 17 -8.53 -11.58 -4.12
N GLU A 18 -7.96 -12.31 -5.08
CA GLU A 18 -7.74 -13.76 -4.94
C GLU A 18 -6.34 -14.08 -4.39
N ASP A 19 -5.30 -13.43 -4.91
CA ASP A 19 -3.91 -13.70 -4.55
C ASP A 19 -3.27 -12.63 -3.66
N GLY A 20 -3.87 -11.43 -3.63
CA GLY A 20 -3.38 -10.27 -2.88
C GLY A 20 -3.89 -10.20 -1.43
N PHE A 21 -4.84 -11.03 -1.05
CA PHE A 21 -5.50 -10.98 0.26
C PHE A 21 -4.59 -11.47 1.39
N PHE A 22 -4.09 -12.71 1.27
CA PHE A 22 -3.38 -13.37 2.34
C PHE A 22 -1.90 -12.95 2.41
N PRO A 23 -1.29 -12.96 3.61
CA PRO A 23 0.15 -12.75 3.74
C PRO A 23 0.93 -13.94 3.17
N GLU A 24 2.12 -13.69 2.62
CA GLU A 24 3.06 -14.71 2.11
C GLU A 24 3.38 -15.83 3.09
N ASN A 25 3.31 -15.51 4.38
CA ASN A 25 3.65 -16.43 5.45
C ASN A 25 2.52 -17.41 5.81
N LEU A 26 1.32 -17.23 5.26
CA LEU A 26 0.22 -18.15 5.48
C LEU A 26 0.47 -19.45 4.70
N PRO A 27 0.21 -20.64 5.29
CA PRO A 27 0.38 -21.90 4.58
C PRO A 27 -0.46 -21.96 3.29
N PRO A 28 0.04 -22.58 2.21
CA PRO A 28 -0.60 -22.57 0.89
C PRO A 28 -1.92 -23.36 0.83
N VAL A 29 -2.33 -24.00 1.93
CA VAL A 29 -3.65 -24.65 2.04
C VAL A 29 -4.79 -23.65 2.19
N PHE A 30 -4.46 -22.38 2.46
CA PHE A 30 -5.42 -21.28 2.49
C PHE A 30 -5.33 -20.49 1.20
N SER A 31 -6.42 -20.50 0.43
CA SER A 31 -6.58 -19.69 -0.78
C SER A 31 -7.95 -19.02 -0.74
N ILE A 32 -8.04 -17.85 -1.37
CA ILE A 32 -9.32 -17.22 -1.67
C ILE A 32 -9.74 -17.68 -3.05
N THR A 33 -10.97 -18.12 -3.19
CA THR A 33 -11.59 -18.42 -4.49
C THR A 33 -12.91 -17.68 -4.59
N ASN A 34 -13.28 -17.25 -5.80
CA ASN A 34 -14.56 -16.63 -6.14
C ASN A 34 -14.85 -15.28 -5.45
N LEU A 35 -13.87 -14.66 -4.77
CA LEU A 35 -14.06 -13.33 -4.20
C LEU A 35 -14.18 -12.27 -5.30
N HIS A 36 -13.41 -12.40 -6.38
CA HIS A 36 -13.54 -11.54 -7.54
C HIS A 36 -14.91 -11.67 -8.19
N GLU A 37 -15.39 -12.91 -8.38
CA GLU A 37 -16.73 -13.19 -8.93
C GLU A 37 -17.84 -12.52 -8.10
N ALA A 38 -17.79 -12.66 -6.78
CA ALA A 38 -18.71 -11.99 -5.86
C ALA A 38 -18.59 -10.46 -5.92
N ALA A 39 -17.41 -9.93 -6.28
CA ALA A 39 -17.13 -8.51 -6.38
C ALA A 39 -17.47 -7.88 -7.74
N ILE A 40 -17.87 -8.64 -8.77
CA ILE A 40 -18.12 -8.11 -10.12
C ILE A 40 -19.12 -6.96 -10.12
N LYS A 41 -20.26 -7.11 -9.44
CA LYS A 41 -21.29 -6.07 -9.35
C LYS A 41 -20.77 -4.79 -8.69
N PRO A 42 -20.21 -4.84 -7.46
CA PRO A 42 -19.69 -3.64 -6.82
C PRO A 42 -18.53 -3.01 -7.61
N LEU A 43 -17.60 -3.81 -8.17
CA LEU A 43 -16.52 -3.33 -9.03
C LEU A 43 -17.02 -2.54 -10.25
N LYS A 44 -18.08 -3.02 -10.91
CA LYS A 44 -18.70 -2.31 -12.05
C LYS A 44 -19.43 -1.03 -11.64
N SER A 45 -20.12 -1.06 -10.50
CA SER A 45 -20.88 0.11 -10.01
C SER A 45 -19.98 1.20 -9.41
N GLY A 46 -18.83 0.83 -8.86
CA GLY A 46 -17.97 1.71 -8.07
C GLY A 46 -18.56 2.08 -6.70
N GLU A 47 -19.63 1.40 -6.26
CA GLU A 47 -20.25 1.59 -4.95
C GLU A 47 -19.44 0.87 -3.87
N TYR A 48 -19.08 1.59 -2.81
CA TYR A 48 -18.44 1.01 -1.64
C TYR A 48 -19.44 0.24 -0.80
N LEU A 49 -19.03 -0.94 -0.32
CA LEU A 49 -19.84 -1.87 0.46
C LEU A 49 -19.72 -1.64 1.97
N THR A 50 -18.64 -1.02 2.43
CA THR A 50 -18.42 -0.76 3.86
C THR A 50 -19.47 0.20 4.40
N GLU A 51 -20.21 -0.21 5.43
CA GLU A 51 -21.15 0.65 6.16
C GLU A 51 -20.74 0.91 7.61
N LYS A 52 -20.09 -0.09 8.22
CA LYS A 52 -19.71 -0.10 9.64
C LYS A 52 -18.28 -0.60 9.83
N PRO A 53 -17.63 -0.28 10.96
CA PRO A 53 -16.33 -0.84 11.28
C PRO A 53 -16.38 -2.37 11.34
N THR A 54 -15.29 -2.98 10.89
CA THR A 54 -15.03 -4.41 10.91
C THR A 54 -13.68 -4.66 11.56
N GLU A 55 -13.50 -5.83 12.17
CA GLU A 55 -12.23 -6.25 12.73
C GLU A 55 -11.57 -7.29 11.81
N GLY A 56 -10.27 -7.11 11.56
CA GLY A 56 -9.48 -8.08 10.83
C GLY A 56 -9.05 -9.26 11.71
N ALA A 57 -9.01 -10.46 11.13
CA ALA A 57 -8.46 -11.62 11.81
C ALA A 57 -6.93 -11.48 11.95
N ARG A 58 -6.36 -11.90 13.09
CA ARG A 58 -4.91 -11.82 13.33
C ARG A 58 -4.25 -13.17 13.10
N TYR A 59 -3.15 -13.17 12.35
CA TYR A 59 -2.30 -14.34 12.12
C TYR A 59 -0.88 -14.07 12.60
N ASN A 60 -0.34 -14.94 13.45
CA ASN A 60 1.00 -14.77 14.00
C ASN A 60 1.94 -15.78 13.34
N ALA A 61 2.90 -15.29 12.55
CA ALA A 61 3.90 -16.13 11.92
C ALA A 61 5.27 -15.98 12.60
N SER A 62 5.96 -17.11 12.72
CA SER A 62 7.35 -17.15 13.18
C SER A 62 8.28 -16.56 12.13
N LYS A 63 9.22 -15.73 12.58
CA LYS A 63 10.33 -15.19 11.78
C LYS A 63 11.63 -15.86 12.20
N ARG A 64 12.65 -15.83 11.34
CA ARG A 64 14.02 -16.25 11.68
C ARG A 64 14.48 -15.58 12.99
N GLY A 65 15.12 -16.34 13.86
CA GLY A 65 15.65 -15.86 15.15
C GLY A 65 14.61 -15.77 16.27
N GLY A 66 13.52 -16.54 16.22
CA GLY A 66 12.52 -16.61 17.30
C GLY A 66 11.60 -15.39 17.43
N GLN A 67 11.75 -14.40 16.54
CA GLN A 67 10.84 -13.25 16.46
C GLN A 67 9.50 -13.66 15.88
N ARG A 68 8.47 -12.87 16.16
CA ARG A 68 7.11 -13.06 15.63
C ARG A 68 6.68 -11.86 14.80
N ARG A 69 5.93 -12.10 13.74
CA ARG A 69 5.26 -11.06 12.95
C ARG A 69 3.76 -11.29 12.99
N VAL A 70 3.03 -10.27 13.41
CA VAL A 70 1.57 -10.27 13.41
C VAL A 70 1.11 -9.73 12.06
N PHE A 71 0.31 -10.53 11.37
CA PHE A 71 -0.42 -10.20 10.16
C PHE A 71 -1.88 -9.98 10.51
N THR A 72 -2.55 -9.16 9.70
CA THR A 72 -3.98 -8.87 9.83
C THR A 72 -4.65 -9.13 8.49
N MET A 73 -5.62 -10.05 8.49
CA MET A 73 -6.46 -10.38 7.34
C MET A 73 -7.74 -9.56 7.50
N PRO A 74 -7.91 -8.48 6.73
CA PRO A 74 -9.06 -7.60 6.86
C PRO A 74 -10.34 -8.33 6.45
N ASN A 75 -11.49 -7.73 6.74
CA ASN A 75 -12.76 -8.23 6.23
C ASN A 75 -12.75 -8.22 4.67
N PRO A 76 -13.30 -9.24 3.98
CA PRO A 76 -13.38 -9.24 2.52
C PRO A 76 -14.03 -8.01 1.89
N VAL A 77 -14.98 -7.37 2.60
CA VAL A 77 -15.60 -6.11 2.19
C VAL A 77 -14.55 -5.01 1.98
N PHE A 78 -13.55 -4.91 2.87
CA PHE A 78 -12.46 -3.94 2.70
C PHE A 78 -11.63 -4.22 1.45
N MET A 79 -11.38 -5.50 1.12
CA MET A 79 -10.60 -5.86 -0.06
C MET A 79 -11.31 -5.45 -1.36
N ILE A 80 -12.63 -5.62 -1.41
CA ILE A 80 -13.47 -5.18 -2.54
C ILE A 80 -13.44 -3.65 -2.65
N ASP A 81 -13.66 -2.94 -1.54
CA ASP A 81 -13.67 -1.47 -1.54
C ASP A 81 -12.28 -0.88 -1.88
N ALA A 82 -11.21 -1.53 -1.44
CA ALA A 82 -9.85 -1.17 -1.83
C ALA A 82 -9.63 -1.40 -3.33
N ALA A 83 -10.09 -2.52 -3.90
CA ALA A 83 -10.01 -2.76 -5.33
C ALA A 83 -10.75 -1.68 -6.14
N ILE A 84 -11.96 -1.30 -5.72
CA ILE A 84 -12.73 -0.18 -6.31
C ILE A 84 -11.92 1.12 -6.22
N PHE A 85 -11.38 1.43 -5.04
CA PHE A 85 -10.62 2.66 -4.83
C PHE A 85 -9.37 2.75 -5.70
N PHE A 86 -8.53 1.71 -5.72
CA PHE A 86 -7.26 1.73 -6.45
C PHE A 86 -7.47 1.65 -7.97
N THR A 87 -8.51 0.96 -8.45
CA THR A 87 -8.83 0.97 -9.89
C THR A 87 -9.41 2.31 -10.37
N LYS A 88 -10.13 3.01 -9.49
CA LYS A 88 -10.70 4.34 -9.75
C LYS A 88 -9.63 5.44 -9.82
N PHE A 89 -8.75 5.51 -8.83
CA PHE A 89 -7.74 6.58 -8.69
C PHE A 89 -6.33 6.15 -9.12
N CYS A 90 -6.21 5.13 -9.97
CA CYS A 90 -4.92 4.57 -10.36
C CYS A 90 -3.98 5.61 -10.98
N GLY A 91 -4.51 6.50 -11.83
CA GLY A 91 -3.71 7.49 -12.53
C GLY A 91 -3.09 8.52 -11.59
N GLU A 92 -3.89 9.06 -10.67
CA GLU A 92 -3.44 10.04 -9.67
C GLU A 92 -2.45 9.41 -8.68
N ILE A 93 -2.67 8.14 -8.30
CA ILE A 93 -1.75 7.40 -7.43
C ILE A 93 -0.43 7.09 -8.14
N ASP A 94 -0.47 6.66 -9.41
CA ASP A 94 0.75 6.48 -10.22
C ASP A 94 1.52 7.79 -10.38
N GLU A 95 0.84 8.90 -10.67
CA GLU A 95 1.46 10.23 -10.77
C GLU A 95 2.17 10.59 -9.46
N HIS A 96 1.50 10.42 -8.32
CA HIS A 96 2.08 10.67 -7.01
C HIS A 96 3.32 9.82 -6.74
N MET A 97 3.26 8.51 -6.97
CA MET A 97 4.38 7.59 -6.71
C MET A 97 5.54 7.80 -7.68
N SER A 98 5.26 8.19 -8.93
CA SER A 98 6.30 8.49 -9.94
C SER A 98 7.19 9.68 -9.54
N GLY A 99 6.73 10.50 -8.60
CA GLY A 99 7.51 11.57 -7.98
C GLY A 99 8.74 11.09 -7.20
N SER A 100 8.84 9.80 -6.84
CA SER A 100 10.00 9.18 -6.18
C SER A 100 10.70 8.11 -7.04
N PRO A 101 11.49 8.48 -8.05
CA PRO A 101 12.31 7.54 -8.84
C PRO A 101 13.38 6.81 -8.01
N GLU A 102 13.72 7.30 -6.83
CA GLU A 102 14.70 6.67 -5.94
C GLU A 102 14.09 5.54 -5.13
N SER A 103 12.77 5.45 -4.99
CA SER A 103 12.14 4.36 -4.25
C SER A 103 12.65 2.98 -4.73
N SER A 104 13.00 2.12 -3.78
CA SER A 104 13.30 0.71 -4.06
C SER A 104 12.07 -0.19 -3.87
N SER A 105 10.99 0.36 -3.33
CA SER A 105 9.76 -0.36 -3.01
C SER A 105 8.61 -0.10 -4.00
N TYR A 106 8.86 0.58 -5.12
CA TYR A 106 7.82 0.86 -6.11
C TYR A 106 7.03 -0.41 -6.48
N PRO A 107 5.69 -0.43 -6.30
CA PRO A 107 4.86 -1.60 -6.54
C PRO A 107 4.73 -1.86 -8.03
N ARG A 108 5.03 -3.09 -8.44
CA ARG A 108 4.85 -3.57 -9.82
C ARG A 108 3.83 -4.68 -9.85
N PHE A 109 2.82 -4.54 -10.70
CA PHE A 109 1.83 -5.57 -10.91
C PHE A 109 2.41 -6.80 -11.59
N GLU A 110 2.06 -7.99 -11.09
CA GLU A 110 2.38 -9.29 -11.66
C GLU A 110 1.08 -10.02 -12.06
N PRO A 111 0.80 -10.13 -13.38
CA PRO A 111 -0.45 -10.67 -13.86
C PRO A 111 -0.57 -12.19 -13.74
N VAL A 112 0.54 -12.94 -13.64
CA VAL A 112 0.50 -14.41 -13.80
C VAL A 112 0.71 -15.14 -12.47
N GLU A 113 1.91 -15.08 -11.90
CA GLU A 113 2.29 -16.00 -10.83
C GLU A 113 2.74 -15.33 -9.53
N GLY A 114 2.36 -15.98 -8.43
CA GLY A 114 2.69 -15.54 -7.08
C GLY A 114 1.88 -14.29 -6.73
N ARG A 115 2.51 -13.35 -6.02
CA ARG A 115 1.81 -12.17 -5.52
C ARG A 115 1.52 -11.14 -6.60
N PRO A 116 0.33 -10.51 -6.57
CA PRO A 116 -0.03 -9.42 -7.46
C PRO A 116 0.93 -8.23 -7.40
N ILE A 117 1.40 -7.82 -6.23
CA ILE A 117 2.28 -6.66 -6.07
C ILE A 117 3.69 -7.11 -5.71
N LYS A 118 4.60 -6.98 -6.67
CA LYS A 118 6.04 -7.21 -6.47
C LYS A 118 6.75 -5.89 -6.19
N ILE A 119 7.66 -5.93 -5.23
CA ILE A 119 8.61 -4.86 -4.93
C ILE A 119 10.03 -5.39 -5.14
N SER A 120 11.05 -4.53 -5.07
CA SER A 120 12.43 -4.99 -5.23
C SER A 120 12.78 -6.04 -4.18
N SER A 121 13.43 -7.11 -4.63
CA SER A 121 13.91 -8.15 -3.72
C SER A 121 15.02 -7.62 -2.82
N PHE A 122 15.21 -8.26 -1.66
CA PHE A 122 16.27 -7.89 -0.73
C PHE A 122 17.68 -7.93 -1.34
N PRO A 123 18.03 -8.93 -2.19
CA PRO A 123 19.28 -8.91 -2.95
C PRO A 123 19.41 -7.70 -3.89
N GLU A 124 18.37 -7.34 -4.62
CA GLU A 124 18.38 -6.19 -5.54
C GLU A 124 18.53 -4.87 -4.78
N PHE A 125 17.78 -4.70 -3.68
CA PHE A 125 17.93 -3.57 -2.77
C PHE A 125 19.38 -3.46 -2.26
N HIS A 126 19.97 -4.57 -1.81
CA HIS A 126 21.36 -4.56 -1.35
C HIS A 126 22.37 -4.26 -2.44
N LYS A 127 22.13 -4.72 -3.67
CA LYS A 127 22.97 -4.43 -4.83
C LYS A 127 22.93 -2.94 -5.16
N ARG A 128 21.74 -2.35 -5.28
CA ARG A 128 21.53 -0.92 -5.48
C ARG A 128 22.20 -0.11 -4.37
N ARG A 129 21.88 -0.44 -3.11
CA ARG A 129 22.48 0.19 -1.94
C ARG A 129 24.01 0.15 -1.96
N ARG A 130 24.64 -0.97 -2.33
CA ARG A 130 26.12 -1.05 -2.43
C ARG A 130 26.65 -0.13 -3.53
N HIS A 131 26.01 -0.14 -4.70
CA HIS A 131 26.39 0.69 -5.82
C HIS A 131 26.36 2.18 -5.43
N ASP A 132 25.24 2.65 -4.91
CA ASP A 132 25.02 4.08 -4.68
C ASP A 132 25.80 4.62 -3.46
N LEU A 133 26.01 3.78 -2.44
CA LEU A 133 26.78 4.15 -1.26
C LEU A 133 28.31 4.06 -1.48
N SER A 134 28.79 3.31 -2.48
CA SER A 134 30.23 3.12 -2.73
C SER A 134 30.97 4.43 -3.02
N LEU A 135 30.26 5.44 -3.51
CA LEU A 135 30.81 6.75 -3.88
C LEU A 135 30.72 7.78 -2.75
N SER A 136 30.16 7.42 -1.59
CA SER A 136 29.85 8.35 -0.50
C SER A 136 30.79 8.21 0.67
N ARG A 137 31.33 9.34 1.17
CA ARG A 137 32.22 9.37 2.34
C ARG A 137 31.51 9.07 3.65
N TYR A 138 30.23 9.46 3.74
CA TYR A 138 29.39 9.29 4.92
C TYR A 138 28.03 8.74 4.51
N ILE A 139 27.45 7.91 5.37
CA ILE A 139 26.16 7.24 5.14
C ILE A 139 25.30 7.47 6.37
N VAL A 140 24.12 8.06 6.16
CA VAL A 140 23.08 8.13 7.19
C VAL A 140 22.16 6.94 6.98
N ARG A 141 21.92 6.17 8.04
CA ARG A 141 21.01 5.04 8.03
C ARG A 141 19.90 5.27 9.03
N THR A 142 18.67 5.19 8.55
CA THR A 142 17.46 5.27 9.37
C THR A 142 16.60 4.03 9.14
N ASP A 143 15.82 3.65 10.15
CA ASP A 143 14.86 2.55 10.09
C ASP A 143 13.58 3.00 10.80
N ILE A 144 12.43 2.80 10.16
CA ILE A 144 11.14 3.17 10.74
C ILE A 144 10.62 2.00 11.58
N SER A 145 10.72 2.17 12.90
CA SER A 145 10.28 1.16 13.85
C SER A 145 8.80 0.82 13.67
N ARG A 146 8.52 -0.48 13.49
CA ARG A 146 7.15 -1.02 13.33
C ARG A 146 6.34 -0.36 12.21
N PHE A 147 6.99 0.07 11.12
CA PHE A 147 6.42 0.85 10.01
C PHE A 147 4.89 0.74 9.83
N TYR A 148 4.37 -0.38 9.33
CA TYR A 148 2.93 -0.58 9.12
C TYR A 148 2.04 -0.32 10.35
N HIS A 149 2.46 -0.75 11.54
CA HIS A 149 1.69 -0.57 12.78
C HIS A 149 1.80 0.84 13.36
N SER A 150 2.80 1.62 12.91
CA SER A 150 3.04 2.99 13.37
C SER A 150 2.43 4.06 12.47
N ILE A 151 1.89 3.69 11.30
CA ILE A 151 1.27 4.64 10.37
C ILE A 151 0.04 5.26 11.02
N TYR A 152 0.03 6.58 11.17
CA TYR A 152 -1.18 7.33 11.49
C TYR A 152 -2.02 7.44 10.22
N THR A 153 -3.25 6.91 10.20
CA THR A 153 -4.03 6.76 8.94
C THR A 153 -4.31 8.10 8.28
N HIS A 154 -4.52 9.16 9.06
CA HIS A 154 -4.69 10.51 8.53
C HIS A 154 -3.45 11.09 7.84
N ALA A 155 -2.27 10.48 7.99
CA ALA A 155 -1.10 10.84 7.20
C ALA A 155 -1.27 10.45 5.71
N ILE A 156 -2.15 9.50 5.38
CA ILE A 156 -2.40 9.06 4.00
C ILE A 156 -3.01 10.20 3.15
N PRO A 157 -4.12 10.86 3.55
CA PRO A 157 -4.61 12.02 2.81
C PRO A 157 -3.60 13.18 2.84
N TRP A 158 -2.77 13.30 3.88
CA TRP A 158 -1.74 14.35 3.91
C TRP A 158 -0.62 14.07 2.91
N ALA A 159 -0.24 12.81 2.73
CA ALA A 159 0.74 12.39 1.73
C ALA A 159 0.25 12.68 0.31
N LEU A 160 -1.02 12.38 0.02
CA LEU A 160 -1.61 12.56 -1.31
C LEU A 160 -1.96 14.02 -1.62
N HIS A 161 -2.54 14.74 -0.67
CA HIS A 161 -3.19 16.04 -0.93
C HIS A 161 -2.60 17.21 -0.14
N GLY A 162 -1.68 16.93 0.77
CA GLY A 162 -1.20 17.91 1.74
C GLY A 162 -2.16 18.12 2.92
N LYS A 163 -1.58 18.42 4.08
CA LYS A 163 -2.32 18.53 5.35
C LYS A 163 -3.41 19.62 5.34
N ALA A 164 -3.15 20.76 4.68
CA ALA A 164 -4.09 21.88 4.65
C ALA A 164 -5.35 21.55 3.84
N ALA A 165 -5.19 21.01 2.62
CA ALA A 165 -6.31 20.63 1.77
C ALA A 165 -7.12 19.49 2.39
N ALA A 166 -6.45 18.46 2.91
CA ALA A 166 -7.08 17.33 3.59
C ALA A 166 -7.85 17.72 4.87
N LYS A 167 -7.44 18.78 5.57
CA LYS A 167 -8.18 19.28 6.73
C LYS A 167 -9.36 20.17 6.36
N LYS A 168 -9.29 20.86 5.22
CA LYS A 168 -10.32 21.77 4.72
C LYS A 168 -11.52 20.99 4.18
N ASP A 169 -11.26 19.92 3.43
CA ASP A 169 -12.27 18.97 3.01
C ASP A 169 -11.96 17.61 3.63
N ARG A 170 -12.84 17.16 4.54
CA ARG A 170 -12.71 15.90 5.29
C ARG A 170 -13.71 14.85 4.84
N LYS A 171 -14.50 15.12 3.80
CA LYS A 171 -15.55 14.21 3.36
C LYS A 171 -14.90 13.01 2.68
N PRO A 172 -15.18 11.76 3.11
CA PRO A 172 -14.67 10.58 2.42
C PRO A 172 -15.12 10.55 0.96
N THR A 173 -16.36 10.96 0.70
CA THR A 173 -16.96 10.98 -0.65
C THR A 173 -16.41 12.07 -1.58
N SER A 174 -15.43 12.86 -1.14
CA SER A 174 -14.86 13.94 -1.95
C SER A 174 -13.98 13.37 -3.07
N PRO A 175 -14.29 13.63 -4.35
CA PRO A 175 -13.43 13.20 -5.45
C PRO A 175 -12.13 14.00 -5.50
N SER A 176 -12.11 15.25 -5.02
CA SER A 176 -10.92 16.10 -5.05
C SER A 176 -9.90 15.70 -3.99
N ILE A 177 -10.35 15.28 -2.81
CA ILE A 177 -9.49 14.79 -1.72
C ILE A 177 -9.77 13.30 -1.49
N TYR A 178 -9.53 12.50 -2.53
CA TYR A 178 -9.77 11.06 -2.51
C TYR A 178 -8.98 10.32 -1.42
N GLY A 179 -7.88 10.89 -0.91
CA GLY A 179 -7.11 10.30 0.18
C GLY A 179 -7.91 10.14 1.48
N ASN A 180 -8.95 10.97 1.69
CA ASN A 180 -9.84 10.82 2.84
C ASN A 180 -10.75 9.59 2.73
N GLN A 181 -11.12 9.18 1.50
CA GLN A 181 -11.83 7.92 1.28
C GLN A 181 -10.96 6.75 1.71
N LEU A 182 -9.68 6.75 1.33
CA LEU A 182 -8.74 5.68 1.69
C LEU A 182 -8.48 5.62 3.21
N ASP A 183 -8.26 6.77 3.86
CA ASP A 183 -8.18 6.85 5.33
C ASP A 183 -9.45 6.28 5.98
N TRP A 184 -10.62 6.68 5.50
CA TRP A 184 -11.88 6.19 6.02
C TRP A 184 -12.01 4.67 5.87
N LEU A 185 -11.74 4.11 4.69
CA LEU A 185 -11.78 2.66 4.43
C LEU A 185 -10.83 1.89 5.36
N LEU A 186 -9.60 2.37 5.55
CA LEU A 186 -8.61 1.73 6.43
C LEU A 186 -9.02 1.74 7.90
N ARG A 187 -9.66 2.81 8.34
CA ARG A 187 -10.23 2.89 9.69
C ARG A 187 -11.40 1.92 9.84
N GLN A 188 -12.29 1.84 8.85
CA GLN A 188 -13.39 0.89 8.90
C GLN A 188 -12.92 -0.57 8.85
N ALA A 189 -11.78 -0.88 8.24
CA ALA A 189 -11.20 -2.22 8.24
C ALA A 189 -10.55 -2.64 9.58
N GLN A 190 -10.43 -1.69 10.51
CA GLN A 190 -9.69 -1.84 11.76
C GLN A 190 -10.50 -1.31 12.95
N ASP A 191 -11.79 -1.60 13.03
CA ASP A 191 -12.65 -1.20 14.16
C ASP A 191 -12.58 0.32 14.49
N GLY A 192 -12.46 1.16 13.46
CA GLY A 192 -12.38 2.61 13.60
C GLY A 192 -11.02 3.15 14.07
N GLN A 193 -10.01 2.29 14.25
CA GLN A 193 -8.67 2.69 14.70
C GLN A 193 -7.96 3.60 13.70
N THR A 194 -7.23 4.59 14.22
CA THR A 194 -6.51 5.62 13.43
C THR A 194 -5.00 5.39 13.36
N VAL A 195 -4.52 4.29 13.95
CA VAL A 195 -3.10 3.95 14.01
C VAL A 195 -2.92 2.51 13.53
N GLY A 196 -2.01 2.35 12.57
CA GLY A 196 -1.74 1.11 11.89
C GLY A 196 -2.49 0.97 10.57
N ILE A 197 -1.93 0.15 9.68
CA ILE A 197 -2.63 -0.43 8.53
C ILE A 197 -2.44 -1.95 8.54
N PRO A 198 -3.36 -2.74 7.95
CA PRO A 198 -3.26 -4.19 7.95
C PRO A 198 -1.95 -4.69 7.35
N VAL A 199 -1.25 -5.60 8.03
CA VAL A 199 -0.04 -6.23 7.50
C VAL A 199 -0.41 -7.54 6.85
N GLY A 200 -0.10 -7.70 5.56
CA GLY A 200 -0.37 -8.93 4.82
C GLY A 200 -0.98 -8.70 3.45
N PRO A 201 -2.08 -7.94 3.34
CA PRO A 201 -2.69 -7.63 2.05
C PRO A 201 -1.77 -6.80 1.15
N ASP A 202 -1.83 -7.03 -0.16
CA ASP A 202 -1.01 -6.31 -1.14
C ASP A 202 -1.40 -4.84 -1.28
N PHE A 203 -2.65 -4.47 -0.99
CA PHE A 203 -3.05 -3.05 -0.91
C PHE A 203 -2.21 -2.27 0.08
N SER A 204 -1.83 -2.88 1.21
CA SER A 204 -0.98 -2.22 2.21
C SER A 204 0.42 -1.91 1.67
N ARG A 205 0.94 -2.67 0.69
CA ARG A 205 2.21 -2.35 0.02
C ARG A 205 2.09 -1.06 -0.77
N ILE A 206 1.00 -0.91 -1.53
CA ILE A 206 0.71 0.29 -2.32
C ILE A 206 0.52 1.50 -1.40
N ILE A 207 -0.25 1.35 -0.31
CA ILE A 207 -0.45 2.40 0.70
C ILE A 207 0.88 2.82 1.32
N SER A 208 1.75 1.85 1.60
CA SER A 208 3.07 2.13 2.16
C SER A 208 3.96 2.91 1.20
N GLU A 209 3.88 2.61 -0.10
CA GLU A 209 4.58 3.37 -1.13
C GLU A 209 4.04 4.79 -1.24
N ILE A 210 2.72 5.01 -1.21
CA ILE A 210 2.11 6.36 -1.21
C ILE A 210 2.74 7.26 -0.13
N ILE A 211 2.92 6.71 1.08
CA ILE A 211 3.55 7.42 2.19
C ILE A 211 5.05 7.61 1.93
N GLY A 212 5.75 6.56 1.50
CA GLY A 212 7.18 6.60 1.17
C GLY A 212 7.50 7.66 0.12
N SER A 213 6.77 7.68 -1.00
CA SER A 213 6.97 8.67 -2.07
C SER A 213 6.72 10.11 -1.60
N ALA A 214 5.80 10.32 -0.65
CA ALA A 214 5.59 11.65 -0.06
C ALA A 214 6.77 12.10 0.82
N ILE A 215 7.33 11.19 1.63
CA ILE A 215 8.53 11.43 2.43
C ILE A 215 9.71 11.77 1.50
N ASP A 216 9.91 10.97 0.45
CA ASP A 216 10.97 11.19 -0.54
C ASP A 216 10.84 12.54 -1.24
N LYS A 217 9.62 12.92 -1.63
CA LYS A 217 9.32 14.22 -2.25
C LYS A 217 9.63 15.38 -1.30
N GLU A 218 9.24 15.29 -0.04
CA GLU A 218 9.51 16.32 0.97
C GLU A 218 11.02 16.44 1.24
N PHE A 219 11.71 15.30 1.37
CA PHE A 219 13.16 15.28 1.55
C PHE A 219 13.89 15.93 0.36
N ARG A 220 13.49 15.58 -0.87
CA ARG A 220 14.03 16.20 -2.09
C ARG A 220 13.77 17.70 -2.15
N ALA A 221 12.59 18.16 -1.76
CA ALA A 221 12.26 19.59 -1.80
C ALA A 221 13.20 20.42 -0.90
N ILE A 222 13.64 19.86 0.23
CA ILE A 222 14.52 20.54 1.18
C ILE A 222 16.00 20.42 0.75
N HIS A 223 16.42 19.25 0.23
CA HIS A 223 17.84 18.92 0.05
C HIS A 223 18.30 18.79 -1.41
N GLY A 224 17.40 18.94 -2.39
CA GLY A 224 17.69 18.75 -3.81
C GLY A 224 17.60 17.29 -4.26
N PRO A 225 17.95 17.00 -5.53
CA PRO A 225 17.84 15.66 -6.12
C PRO A 225 18.60 14.62 -5.30
N MET A 226 17.92 13.52 -4.95
CA MET A 226 18.49 12.42 -4.18
C MET A 226 19.42 11.60 -5.09
N SER A 227 20.61 12.11 -5.35
CA SER A 227 21.61 11.31 -6.04
C SER A 227 22.00 10.04 -5.27
N ARG A 228 21.72 9.95 -3.95
CA ARG A 228 22.25 8.89 -3.05
C ARG A 228 21.43 8.58 -1.77
N CYS A 229 20.11 8.79 -1.77
CA CYS A 229 19.25 8.45 -0.62
C CYS A 229 18.12 7.51 -1.07
N TYR A 230 17.81 6.49 -0.28
CA TYR A 230 16.81 5.47 -0.58
C TYR A 230 16.06 5.11 0.71
N VAL A 231 14.74 5.04 0.65
CA VAL A 231 13.86 4.48 1.68
C VAL A 231 13.53 3.03 1.35
#